data_AF-A0A4D4M711-F1
#
_entry.id   AF-A0A4D4M711-F1
#
_cell.length_a   1.000
_cell.length_b   1.000
_cell.length_c   1.000
_cell.angle_alpha   90.00
_cell.angle_beta   90.00
_cell.angle_gamma   90.00
#
_symmetry.space_group_name_H-M   'P 1'
#
loop_
_entity.id
_entity.type
_entity.pdbx_description
1 polymer ?
#
loop_
_entity_poly.entity_id
_entity_poly.type
_entity_poly.pdbx_seq_one_letter_code
_entity_poly.pdbx_strand_id
1 'polypeptide(L)'
;MVAFFTDGVVEDRRTDIDIGIDRLAQVLTWQRCPLEELCDRALSDMPPGPQADDATLLLVRTRRLGADHVADLELPPEPTMVAHARTLTERQLAIWGLSELSFTASLVVSELVTNGIRYATGPVMLRLIRDRCLLCEVSDNAHTAPHLRRARRDDEGGRGLFLVAQVSQRWGTRYTSSGKTIWAELAIP
;
A
#
# COMPACT_ATOMS: atom_id res chain seq x y z
N MET A 1 8.10 -10.03 -9.49
CA MET A 1 7.07 -11.09 -9.46
C MET A 1 7.42 -12.01 -8.30
N VAL A 2 6.41 -12.48 -7.57
CA VAL A 2 6.57 -13.39 -6.43
C VAL A 2 5.76 -14.63 -6.75
N ALA A 3 6.30 -15.81 -6.49
CA ALA A 3 5.60 -17.07 -6.60
C ALA A 3 5.57 -17.73 -5.22
N PHE A 4 4.39 -18.15 -4.79
CA PHE A 4 4.21 -19.03 -3.64
C PHE A 4 3.78 -20.39 -4.18
N PHE A 5 4.38 -21.45 -3.70
CA PHE A 5 4.08 -22.80 -4.16
C PHE A 5 4.19 -23.81 -3.03
N THR A 6 3.48 -24.92 -3.17
CA THR A 6 3.65 -26.11 -2.33
C THR A 6 4.71 -27.03 -2.92
N ASP A 7 5.25 -27.93 -2.11
CA ASP A 7 6.20 -28.99 -2.52
C ASP A 7 5.71 -29.79 -3.73
N GLY A 8 4.41 -30.11 -3.81
CA GLY A 8 3.80 -30.79 -4.96
C GLY A 8 3.95 -30.09 -6.32
N VAL A 9 4.41 -28.82 -6.34
CA VAL A 9 4.76 -28.09 -7.57
C VAL A 9 6.19 -28.42 -8.03
N VAL A 10 7.15 -28.61 -7.12
CA VAL A 10 8.59 -28.67 -7.45
C VAL A 10 9.23 -30.03 -7.16
N GLU A 11 8.63 -30.85 -6.31
CA GLU A 11 9.17 -32.15 -5.92
C GLU A 11 8.76 -33.28 -6.88
N ASP A 12 9.75 -34.07 -7.28
CA ASP A 12 9.57 -35.37 -7.93
C ASP A 12 10.48 -36.38 -7.21
N ARG A 13 10.03 -37.64 -7.04
CA ARG A 13 10.79 -38.70 -6.36
C ARG A 13 12.17 -38.98 -6.98
N ARG A 14 12.42 -38.48 -8.20
CA ARG A 14 13.67 -38.66 -8.95
C ARG A 14 14.48 -37.38 -9.12
N THR A 15 13.95 -36.23 -8.71
CA THR A 15 14.50 -34.93 -9.05
C THR A 15 14.63 -34.09 -7.78
N ASP A 16 15.80 -33.51 -7.56
CA ASP A 16 16.05 -32.64 -6.42
C ASP A 16 15.12 -31.42 -6.44
N ILE A 17 14.68 -30.96 -5.26
CA ILE A 17 13.78 -29.81 -5.11
C ILE A 17 14.36 -28.55 -5.75
N ASP A 18 15.69 -28.39 -5.69
CA ASP A 18 16.41 -27.26 -6.28
C ASP A 18 16.23 -27.21 -7.81
N ILE A 19 16.20 -28.38 -8.47
CA ILE A 19 16.00 -28.48 -9.93
C ILE A 19 14.56 -28.08 -10.29
N GLY A 20 13.58 -28.47 -9.47
CA GLY A 20 12.19 -28.06 -9.64
C GLY A 20 12.01 -26.54 -9.48
N ILE A 21 12.68 -25.96 -8.48
CA ILE A 21 12.71 -24.51 -8.24
C ILE A 21 13.37 -23.77 -9.41
N ASP A 22 14.51 -24.25 -9.91
CA ASP A 22 15.22 -23.63 -11.05
C ASP A 22 14.36 -23.64 -12.32
N ARG A 23 13.65 -24.75 -12.58
CA ARG A 23 12.73 -24.85 -13.71
C ARG A 23 11.55 -23.88 -13.58
N LEU A 24 10.93 -23.82 -12.40
CA LEU A 24 9.87 -22.86 -12.11
C LEU A 24 10.38 -21.43 -12.30
N ALA A 25 11.57 -21.10 -11.79
CA ALA A 25 12.20 -19.79 -11.96
C ALA A 25 12.41 -19.46 -13.45
N GLN A 26 12.83 -20.43 -14.26
CA GLN A 26 13.04 -20.25 -15.70
C GLN A 26 11.72 -19.92 -16.43
N VAL A 27 10.63 -20.63 -16.16
CA VAL A 27 9.32 -20.33 -16.75
C VAL A 27 8.84 -18.93 -16.33
N LEU A 28 9.06 -18.58 -15.07
CA LEU A 28 8.67 -17.28 -14.50
C LEU A 28 9.50 -16.09 -15.01
N THR A 29 10.61 -16.31 -15.73
CA THR A 29 11.35 -15.20 -16.37
C THR A 29 10.56 -14.55 -17.51
N TRP A 30 9.54 -15.22 -18.06
CA TRP A 30 8.71 -14.72 -19.16
C TRP A 30 7.58 -13.82 -18.65
N GLN A 31 7.90 -12.56 -18.35
CA GLN A 31 6.98 -11.65 -17.64
C GLN A 31 5.90 -10.97 -18.49
N ARG A 32 5.79 -11.29 -19.79
CA ARG A 32 4.95 -10.54 -20.75
C ARG A 32 3.54 -11.09 -20.97
N CYS A 33 3.22 -12.32 -20.58
CA CYS A 33 1.87 -12.88 -20.71
C CYS A 33 0.98 -12.55 -19.49
N PRO A 34 -0.36 -12.69 -19.60
CA PRO A 34 -1.26 -12.72 -18.45
C PRO A 34 -0.80 -13.72 -17.38
N LEU A 35 -1.12 -13.46 -16.11
CA LEU A 35 -0.70 -14.34 -15.01
C LEU A 35 -1.30 -15.74 -15.12
N GLU A 36 -2.53 -15.86 -15.61
CA GLU A 36 -3.20 -17.14 -15.84
C GLU A 36 -2.45 -18.01 -16.84
N GLU A 37 -2.12 -17.45 -18.02
CA GLU A 37 -1.31 -18.15 -19.02
C GLU A 37 0.09 -18.51 -18.50
N LEU A 38 0.66 -17.68 -17.62
CA LEU A 38 1.94 -17.98 -16.98
C LEU A 38 1.81 -19.12 -15.95
N CYS A 39 0.73 -19.16 -15.17
CA CYS A 39 0.41 -20.27 -14.27
C CYS A 39 0.24 -21.57 -15.06
N ASP A 40 -0.55 -21.55 -16.13
CA ASP A 40 -0.80 -22.73 -16.96
C ASP A 40 0.49 -23.28 -17.57
N ARG A 41 1.38 -22.39 -18.05
CA ARG A 41 2.69 -22.81 -18.58
C ARG A 41 3.60 -23.36 -17.49
N ALA A 42 3.62 -22.74 -16.30
CA ALA A 42 4.41 -23.23 -15.18
C ALA A 42 3.96 -24.64 -14.75
N LEU A 43 2.65 -24.85 -14.63
CA LEU A 43 2.08 -26.16 -14.29
C LEU A 43 2.24 -27.19 -15.41
N SER A 44 2.12 -26.79 -16.67
CA SER A 44 2.25 -27.70 -17.83
C SER A 44 3.68 -28.14 -18.12
N ASP A 45 4.68 -27.32 -17.79
CA ASP A 45 6.08 -27.70 -17.94
C ASP A 45 6.56 -28.60 -16.79
N MET A 46 5.80 -28.73 -15.70
CA MET A 46 6.16 -29.62 -14.61
C MET A 46 5.81 -31.08 -14.94
N PRO A 47 6.69 -32.04 -14.62
CA PRO A 47 6.42 -33.45 -14.86
C PRO A 47 5.19 -33.89 -14.06
N PRO A 48 4.31 -34.76 -14.62
CA PRO A 48 3.21 -35.32 -13.85
C PRO A 48 3.77 -36.19 -12.72
N GLY A 49 3.67 -35.69 -11.48
CA GLY A 49 4.03 -36.46 -10.29
C GLY A 49 3.06 -37.63 -10.05
N PRO A 50 3.50 -38.76 -9.48
CA PRO A 50 2.60 -39.86 -9.15
C PRO A 50 1.77 -39.51 -7.90
N GLN A 51 0.47 -39.26 -8.10
CA GLN A 51 -0.62 -39.12 -7.11
C GLN A 51 -0.30 -38.45 -5.75
N ALA A 52 -0.76 -37.19 -5.66
CA ALA A 52 -1.43 -36.55 -4.52
C ALA A 52 -0.57 -35.96 -3.38
N ASP A 53 0.28 -34.99 -3.70
CA ASP A 53 0.34 -33.79 -2.85
C ASP A 53 -0.38 -32.65 -3.58
N ASP A 54 -1.10 -31.82 -2.82
CA ASP A 54 -1.86 -30.69 -3.36
C ASP A 54 -0.89 -29.66 -3.96
N ALA A 55 -0.73 -29.71 -5.29
CA ALA A 55 0.10 -28.77 -6.02
C ALA A 55 -0.65 -27.43 -6.18
N THR A 56 -0.22 -26.41 -5.44
CA THR A 56 -0.79 -25.06 -5.48
C THR A 56 0.29 -24.09 -5.90
N LEU A 57 0.01 -23.28 -6.92
CA LEU A 57 0.86 -22.19 -7.37
C LEU A 57 0.09 -20.87 -7.31
N LEU A 58 0.61 -19.89 -6.57
CA LEU A 58 0.10 -18.52 -6.51
C LEU A 58 1.15 -17.56 -7.06
N LEU A 59 0.86 -17.00 -8.24
CA LEU A 59 1.71 -15.98 -8.86
C LEU A 59 1.19 -14.57 -8.55
N VAL A 60 2.08 -13.73 -8.01
CA VAL A 60 1.83 -12.32 -7.71
C VAL A 60 2.74 -11.44 -8.54
N ARG A 61 2.17 -10.71 -9.49
CA ARG A 61 2.90 -9.67 -10.23
C ARG A 61 2.86 -8.36 -9.48
N THR A 62 3.94 -8.06 -8.77
CA THR A 62 4.18 -6.74 -8.18
C THR A 62 4.32 -5.71 -9.30
N ARG A 63 3.28 -4.92 -9.54
CA ARG A 63 3.40 -3.74 -10.38
C ARG A 63 4.14 -2.68 -9.57
N ARG A 64 5.31 -2.25 -10.05
CA ARG A 64 5.87 -0.99 -9.57
C ARG A 64 4.95 0.10 -10.10
N LEU A 65 4.32 0.84 -9.20
CA LEU A 65 3.70 2.12 -9.56
C LEU A 65 4.80 3.00 -10.17
N GLY A 66 4.50 3.61 -11.31
CA GLY A 66 5.41 4.59 -11.91
C GLY A 66 5.64 5.74 -10.92
N ALA A 67 6.81 6.38 -10.99
CA ALA A 67 7.10 7.53 -10.12
C ALA A 67 6.10 8.68 -10.34
N ASP A 68 5.43 8.72 -11.48
CA ASP A 68 4.35 9.64 -11.82
C ASP A 68 3.03 9.35 -11.10
N HIS A 69 2.91 8.21 -10.39
CA HIS A 69 1.75 7.84 -9.58
C HIS A 69 1.96 8.03 -8.08
N VAL A 70 3.14 8.50 -7.66
CA VAL A 70 3.47 8.69 -6.24
C VAL A 70 3.99 10.09 -6.04
N ALA A 71 3.50 10.77 -5.01
CA ALA A 71 4.02 12.07 -4.59
C ALA A 71 4.38 12.01 -3.11
N ASP A 72 5.66 12.23 -2.82
CA ASP A 72 6.22 12.23 -1.47
C ASP A 72 6.60 13.64 -1.06
N LEU A 73 6.34 13.96 0.21
CA LEU A 73 6.65 15.23 0.80
C LEU A 73 7.04 15.05 2.26
N GLU A 74 8.29 15.40 2.56
CA GLU A 74 8.75 15.53 3.94
C GLU A 74 8.29 16.88 4.50
N LEU A 75 7.69 16.83 5.68
CA LEU A 75 7.13 17.97 6.40
C LEU A 75 7.86 18.11 7.73
N PRO A 76 8.49 19.26 8.03
CA PRO A 76 8.92 19.53 9.40
C PRO A 76 7.71 19.54 10.33
N PRO A 77 7.87 19.20 11.63
CA PRO A 77 6.78 19.12 12.60
C PRO A 77 6.30 20.51 13.05
N GLU A 78 5.92 21.37 12.10
CA GLU A 78 5.45 22.73 12.32
C GLU A 78 3.97 22.86 11.90
N PRO A 79 3.07 23.39 12.74
CA PRO A 79 1.63 23.48 12.43
C PRO A 79 1.30 24.19 11.09
N THR A 80 2.14 25.12 10.66
CA THR A 80 2.03 25.83 9.36
C THR A 80 2.10 24.87 8.16
N MET A 81 2.77 23.72 8.32
CA MET A 81 2.93 22.72 7.27
C MET A 81 1.63 22.00 6.90
N VAL A 82 0.60 22.06 7.74
CA VAL A 82 -0.73 21.50 7.42
C VAL A 82 -1.34 22.21 6.19
N ALA A 83 -1.25 23.54 6.14
CA ALA A 83 -1.74 24.32 5.00
C ALA A 83 -0.92 24.02 3.74
N HIS A 84 0.40 23.88 3.88
CA HIS A 84 1.29 23.53 2.78
C HIS A 84 0.97 22.13 2.21
N ALA A 85 0.75 21.15 3.09
CA ALA A 85 0.34 19.80 2.71
C ALA A 85 -0.95 19.79 1.89
N ARG A 86 -1.97 20.56 2.31
CA ARG A 86 -3.22 20.71 1.54
C ARG A 86 -2.98 21.27 0.13
N THR A 87 -2.24 22.37 0.04
CA THR A 87 -1.98 23.01 -1.26
C THR A 87 -1.23 22.08 -2.21
N LEU A 88 -0.29 21.28 -1.69
CA LEU A 88 0.41 20.29 -2.50
C LEU A 88 -0.48 19.12 -2.91
N THR A 89 -1.34 18.64 -2.03
CA THR A 89 -2.36 17.63 -2.37
C THR A 89 -3.25 18.12 -3.50
N GLU A 90 -3.80 19.33 -3.40
CA GLU A 90 -4.67 19.92 -4.44
C GLU A 90 -3.95 20.04 -5.78
N ARG A 91 -2.70 20.52 -5.77
CA ARG A 91 -1.87 20.61 -6.98
C ARG A 91 -1.58 19.24 -7.58
N GLN A 92 -1.24 18.25 -6.76
CA GLN A 92 -0.92 16.91 -7.23
C GLN A 92 -2.15 16.22 -7.83
N LEU A 93 -3.32 16.39 -7.21
CA LEU A 93 -4.57 15.86 -7.75
C LEU A 93 -4.94 16.52 -9.08
N ALA A 94 -4.69 17.82 -9.24
CA ALA A 94 -4.86 18.48 -10.53
C ALA A 94 -3.93 17.89 -11.61
N ILE A 95 -2.66 17.63 -11.28
CA ILE A 95 -1.69 16.97 -12.18
C ILE A 95 -2.18 15.56 -12.57
N TRP A 96 -2.77 14.84 -11.62
CA TRP A 96 -3.28 13.49 -11.85
C TRP A 96 -4.67 13.42 -12.50
N GLY A 97 -5.32 14.56 -12.73
CA GLY A 97 -6.68 14.63 -13.27
C GLY A 97 -7.78 14.24 -12.27
N LEU A 98 -7.47 14.26 -10.97
CA LEU A 98 -8.35 13.86 -9.86
C LEU A 98 -8.89 15.07 -9.07
N SER A 99 -9.07 16.21 -9.74
CA SER A 99 -9.44 17.47 -9.09
C SER A 99 -10.74 17.39 -8.29
N GLU A 100 -11.66 16.51 -8.65
CA GLU A 100 -12.91 16.26 -7.93
C GLU A 100 -12.70 15.70 -6.51
N LEU A 101 -11.58 15.01 -6.27
CA LEU A 101 -11.21 14.51 -4.94
C LEU A 101 -10.54 15.57 -4.07
N SER A 102 -10.20 16.75 -4.61
CA SER A 102 -9.38 17.75 -3.92
C SER A 102 -9.91 18.12 -2.55
N PHE A 103 -11.23 18.36 -2.43
CA PHE A 103 -11.82 18.73 -1.15
C PHE A 103 -11.68 17.61 -0.10
N THR A 104 -12.08 16.39 -0.45
CA THR A 104 -12.06 15.23 0.45
C THR A 104 -10.62 14.83 0.81
N ALA A 105 -9.73 14.80 -0.17
CA ALA A 105 -8.32 14.48 0.03
C ALA A 105 -7.62 15.55 0.89
N SER A 106 -7.87 16.84 0.65
CA SER A 106 -7.33 17.92 1.49
C SER A 106 -7.80 17.80 2.94
N LEU A 107 -9.06 17.44 3.17
CA LEU A 107 -9.57 17.18 4.52
C LEU A 107 -8.80 16.02 5.17
N VAL A 108 -8.73 14.87 4.50
CA VAL A 108 -8.03 13.69 5.02
C VAL A 108 -6.57 14.01 5.32
N VAL A 109 -5.85 14.61 4.37
CA VAL A 109 -4.45 15.01 4.56
C VAL A 109 -4.30 15.98 5.72
N SER A 110 -5.20 16.96 5.88
CA SER A 110 -5.13 17.91 6.99
C SER A 110 -5.19 17.21 8.33
N GLU A 111 -6.13 16.28 8.49
CA GLU A 111 -6.32 15.55 9.75
C GLU A 111 -5.16 14.59 10.03
N LEU A 112 -4.70 13.85 9.01
CA LEU A 112 -3.59 12.92 9.15
C LEU A 112 -2.28 13.66 9.47
N VAL A 113 -1.98 14.74 8.76
CA VAL A 113 -0.77 15.55 8.97
C VAL A 113 -0.82 16.28 10.30
N THR A 114 -1.97 16.82 10.71
CA THR A 114 -2.12 17.45 12.04
C THR A 114 -1.84 16.44 13.14
N ASN A 115 -2.34 15.21 13.00
CA ASN A 115 -2.06 14.14 13.93
C ASN A 115 -0.57 13.76 13.93
N GLY A 116 0.06 13.65 12.76
CA GLY A 116 1.50 13.41 12.63
C GLY A 116 2.32 14.50 13.34
N ILE A 117 2.11 15.77 12.99
CA ILE A 117 2.85 16.91 13.56
C ILE A 117 2.68 17.01 15.07
N ARG A 118 1.48 16.72 15.60
CA ARG A 118 1.21 16.82 17.04
C ARG A 118 1.96 15.77 17.86
N TYR A 119 2.23 14.58 17.29
CA TYR A 119 2.75 13.45 18.07
C TYR A 119 4.11 12.93 17.59
N ALA A 120 4.60 13.36 16.43
CA ALA A 120 5.92 13.03 15.92
C ALA A 120 7.00 13.72 16.75
N THR A 121 8.17 13.08 16.85
CA THR A 121 9.38 13.68 17.44
C THR A 121 10.38 14.15 16.39
N GLY A 122 9.99 14.06 15.11
CA GLY A 122 10.81 14.38 13.95
C GLY A 122 9.94 14.70 12.72
N PRO A 123 10.52 14.72 11.52
CA PRO A 123 9.78 15.02 10.31
C PRO A 123 8.68 13.99 10.05
N VAL A 124 7.62 14.47 9.42
CA VAL A 124 6.45 13.68 9.00
C VAL A 124 6.52 13.51 7.49
N MET A 125 6.34 12.30 6.99
CA MET A 125 6.31 12.03 5.56
C MET A 125 4.85 11.93 5.10
N LEU A 126 4.41 12.85 4.25
CA LEU A 126 3.17 12.73 3.49
C LEU A 126 3.47 12.00 2.18
N ARG A 127 2.69 10.97 1.88
CA ARG A 127 2.74 10.24 0.61
C ARG A 127 1.34 10.12 0.03
N LEU A 128 1.19 10.50 -1.23
CA LEU A 128 0.00 10.27 -2.03
C LEU A 128 0.31 9.21 -3.08
N ILE A 129 -0.57 8.23 -3.24
CA ILE A 129 -0.40 7.17 -4.24
C ILE A 129 -1.69 7.06 -5.07
N ARG A 130 -1.56 7.17 -6.38
CA ARG A 130 -2.63 6.95 -7.36
C ARG A 130 -2.53 5.54 -7.93
N ASP A 131 -3.41 4.64 -7.48
CA ASP A 131 -3.58 3.32 -8.10
C ASP A 131 -5.07 3.12 -8.45
N ARG A 132 -5.70 2.04 -7.98
CA ARG A 132 -7.16 1.82 -8.09
C ARG A 132 -7.97 2.75 -7.19
N CYS A 133 -7.33 3.31 -6.18
CA CYS A 133 -7.84 4.33 -5.29
C CYS A 133 -6.75 5.38 -5.06
N LEU A 134 -7.11 6.50 -4.46
CA LEU A 134 -6.16 7.47 -3.95
C LEU A 134 -5.83 7.09 -2.50
N LEU A 135 -4.60 6.67 -2.26
CA LEU A 135 -4.10 6.39 -0.92
C LEU A 135 -3.36 7.61 -0.38
N CYS A 136 -3.81 8.13 0.76
CA CYS A 136 -3.13 9.18 1.51
C CYS A 136 -2.44 8.54 2.72
N GLU A 137 -1.12 8.57 2.76
CA GLU A 137 -0.31 8.04 3.86
C GLU A 137 0.43 9.18 4.58
N VAL A 138 0.46 9.11 5.90
CA VAL A 138 1.28 9.98 6.75
C VAL A 138 2.09 9.10 7.68
N SER A 139 3.41 9.16 7.53
CA SER A 139 4.37 8.41 8.35
C SER A 139 5.10 9.32 9.32
N ASP A 140 5.30 8.84 10.53
CA ASP A 140 6.13 9.48 11.55
C ASP A 140 6.97 8.43 12.30
N ASN A 141 7.94 8.91 13.09
CA ASN A 141 8.83 8.06 13.89
C ASN A 141 8.23 7.67 15.26
N ALA A 142 6.98 8.06 15.55
CA ALA A 142 6.33 7.77 16.81
C ALA A 142 5.72 6.35 16.81
N HIS A 143 5.83 5.69 17.95
CA HIS A 143 5.25 4.35 18.17
C HIS A 143 3.92 4.42 18.96
N THR A 144 3.44 5.63 19.25
CA THR A 144 2.17 5.85 19.94
C THR A 144 0.99 5.59 19.01
N ALA A 145 -0.03 4.90 19.50
CA ALA A 145 -1.24 4.66 18.72
C ALA A 145 -1.92 5.97 18.31
N PRO A 146 -2.60 6.03 17.15
CA PRO A 146 -3.39 7.20 16.77
C PRO A 146 -4.44 7.47 17.85
N HIS A 147 -4.53 8.73 18.30
CA HIS A 147 -5.47 9.12 19.33
C HIS A 147 -6.89 9.26 18.76
N LEU A 148 -7.58 8.12 18.60
CA LEU A 148 -8.97 8.02 18.18
C LEU A 148 -9.90 8.34 19.36
N ARG A 149 -9.93 9.60 19.82
CA ARG A 149 -10.83 9.99 20.92
C ARG A 149 -12.20 10.37 20.38
N ARG A 150 -13.26 9.68 20.84
CA ARG A 150 -14.65 10.13 20.69
C ARG A 150 -14.74 11.55 21.26
N ALA A 151 -14.98 12.53 20.40
CA ALA A 151 -15.10 13.92 20.77
C ALA A 151 -16.07 14.09 21.96
N ARG A 152 -15.54 14.48 23.12
CA ARG A 152 -16.36 15.24 24.08
C ARG A 152 -16.56 16.62 23.47
N ARG A 153 -17.68 17.27 23.80
CA ARG A 153 -18.21 18.44 23.07
C ARG A 153 -17.21 19.60 22.89
N ASP A 154 -16.13 19.64 23.68
CA ASP A 154 -15.18 20.75 23.73
C ASP A 154 -13.75 20.39 23.29
N ASP A 155 -13.50 19.19 22.75
CA ASP A 155 -12.16 18.72 22.37
C ASP A 155 -12.01 18.70 20.84
N GLU A 156 -11.38 19.73 20.27
CA GLU A 156 -11.17 19.88 18.81
C GLU A 156 -10.32 18.74 18.23
N GLY A 157 -9.40 18.18 19.01
CA GLY A 157 -8.40 17.20 18.55
C GLY A 157 -8.90 15.77 18.31
N GLY A 158 -10.17 15.45 18.61
CA GLY A 158 -10.73 14.09 18.49
C GLY A 158 -11.63 13.87 17.26
N ARG A 159 -12.02 14.93 16.55
CA ARG A 159 -12.94 14.84 15.40
C ARG A 159 -12.26 14.43 14.10
N GLY A 160 -10.95 14.69 13.97
CA GLY A 160 -10.23 14.49 12.72
C GLY A 160 -10.30 13.09 12.15
N LEU A 161 -9.85 12.09 12.91
CA LEU A 161 -9.89 10.70 12.48
C LEU A 161 -11.33 10.16 12.36
N PHE A 162 -12.29 10.74 13.07
CA PHE A 162 -13.70 10.43 12.85
C PHE A 162 -14.17 10.90 11.47
N LEU A 163 -13.82 12.13 11.06
CA LEU A 163 -14.13 12.62 9.72
C LEU A 163 -13.43 11.78 8.63
N VAL A 164 -12.15 11.46 8.82
CA VAL A 164 -11.41 10.53 7.94
C VAL A 164 -12.16 9.21 7.80
N ALA A 165 -12.63 8.64 8.91
CA ALA A 165 -13.39 7.38 8.91
C ALA A 165 -14.75 7.47 8.18
N GLN A 166 -15.36 8.65 8.08
CA GLN A 166 -16.63 8.85 7.37
C GLN A 166 -16.45 9.02 5.86
N VAL A 167 -15.32 9.59 5.42
CA VAL A 167 -15.09 9.93 4.01
C VAL A 167 -14.21 8.94 3.26
N SER A 168 -13.53 8.03 3.98
CA SER A 168 -12.62 7.05 3.40
C SER A 168 -13.29 5.69 3.22
N GLN A 169 -12.97 4.97 2.15
CA GLN A 169 -13.41 3.59 1.96
C GLN A 169 -12.81 2.68 3.03
N ARG A 170 -11.52 2.88 3.28
CA ARG A 170 -10.72 2.15 4.27
C ARG A 170 -9.72 3.11 4.85
N TRP A 171 -9.34 2.88 6.09
CA TRP A 171 -8.28 3.62 6.75
C TRP A 171 -7.71 2.78 7.87
N GLY A 172 -6.52 3.12 8.33
CA GLY A 172 -5.92 2.40 9.43
C GLY A 172 -4.55 2.90 9.80
N THR A 173 -3.83 2.06 10.53
CA THR A 173 -2.46 2.34 10.95
C THR A 173 -1.61 1.10 10.75
N ARG A 174 -0.44 1.30 10.17
CA ARG A 174 0.58 0.29 9.98
C ARG A 174 1.79 0.67 10.82
N TYR A 175 2.23 -0.24 11.68
CA TYR A 175 3.48 -0.05 12.43
C TYR A 175 4.63 -0.65 11.64
N THR A 176 5.78 -0.01 11.76
CA THR A 176 7.06 -0.44 11.21
C THR A 176 8.07 -0.50 12.34
N SER A 177 9.25 -1.06 12.10
CA SER A 177 10.34 -1.05 13.09
C SER A 177 10.83 0.35 13.44
N SER A 178 10.52 1.37 12.62
CA SER A 178 11.01 2.73 12.76
C SER A 178 9.94 3.76 13.09
N GLY A 179 8.68 3.35 13.30
CA GLY A 179 7.57 4.27 13.55
C GLY A 179 6.24 3.72 13.02
N LYS A 180 5.34 4.62 12.61
CA LYS A 180 4.00 4.25 12.13
C LYS A 180 3.64 5.02 10.87
N THR A 181 2.72 4.45 10.10
CA THR A 181 2.04 5.08 8.97
C THR A 181 0.54 5.04 9.22
N ILE A 182 -0.10 6.19 9.24
CA ILE A 182 -1.56 6.30 9.23
C ILE A 182 -1.99 6.54 7.79
N TRP A 183 -3.01 5.82 7.34
CA TRP A 183 -3.38 5.84 5.93
C TRP A 183 -4.90 5.83 5.74
N ALA A 184 -5.35 6.36 4.61
CA ALA A 184 -6.74 6.42 4.20
C ALA A 184 -6.87 6.24 2.68
N GLU A 185 -7.85 5.44 2.25
CA GLU A 185 -8.19 5.16 0.85
C GLU A 185 -9.43 5.94 0.43
N LEU A 186 -9.31 6.74 -0.63
CA LEU A 186 -10.41 7.45 -1.27
C LEU A 186 -10.70 6.83 -2.64
N ALA A 187 -11.98 6.63 -2.94
CA ALA A 187 -12.41 6.12 -4.24
C ALA A 187 -11.97 7.09 -5.35
N ILE A 188 -11.33 6.57 -6.39
CA ILE A 188 -11.16 7.32 -7.64
C ILE A 188 -12.42 7.09 -8.49
N PRO A 189 -13.00 8.15 -9.09
CA PRO A 189 -14.19 8.02 -9.94
C PRO A 189 -13.99 7.25 -11.25
#